data_AF-G6YJ15-F1
#
_entry.id   AF-G6YJ15-F1
#
_cell.length_a   1.000
_cell.length_b   1.000
_cell.length_c   1.000
_cell.angle_alpha   90.00
_cell.angle_beta   90.00
_cell.angle_gamma   90.00
#
_symmetry.space_group_name_H-M   'P 1'
#
loop_
_entity.id
_entity.type
_entity.pdbx_description
1 polymer ?
#
loop_
_entity_poly.entity_id
_entity_poly.type
_entity_poly.pdbx_seq_one_letter_code
_entity_poly.pdbx_strand_id
1 'polypeptide(L)' 'MKAMPTTAHQDEKSSHRLSVSLTAEQHRELAEIARKNRVSVAWVVREAIDRLLKDEMPLLHVGKE' A
#
# COMPACT_ATOMS: atom_id res chain seq x y z
N MET A 1 -6.68 16.38 -41.45
CA MET A 1 -5.77 15.79 -40.45
C MET A 1 -6.04 16.47 -39.12
N LYS A 2 -6.57 15.77 -38.12
CA LYS A 2 -6.57 16.21 -36.73
C LYS A 2 -6.10 15.03 -35.89
N ALA A 3 -4.89 15.14 -35.36
CA ALA A 3 -4.39 14.21 -34.35
C ALA A 3 -5.26 14.36 -33.10
N MET A 4 -5.80 13.25 -32.62
CA MET A 4 -6.42 13.19 -31.30
C MET A 4 -5.31 13.17 -30.24
N PRO A 5 -5.51 13.82 -29.08
CA PRO A 5 -4.49 13.84 -28.05
C PRO A 5 -4.25 12.43 -27.52
N THR A 6 -2.99 12.01 -27.55
CA THR A 6 -2.48 10.86 -26.83
C THR A 6 -2.87 11.00 -25.36
N THR A 7 -3.70 10.08 -24.85
CA THR A 7 -3.98 9.93 -23.43
C THR A 7 -2.74 9.37 -22.74
N ALA A 8 -1.73 10.21 -22.57
CA ALA A 8 -0.52 9.88 -21.84
C ALA A 8 -0.82 9.91 -20.33
N HIS A 9 -0.64 8.74 -19.71
CA HIS A 9 -0.37 8.48 -18.29
C HIS A 9 -1.38 8.96 -17.24
N GLN A 10 -2.30 8.07 -16.85
CA GLN A 10 -3.02 8.13 -15.57
C GLN A 10 -2.62 7.01 -14.58
N ASP A 11 -1.53 6.29 -14.82
CA ASP A 11 -1.14 5.15 -13.97
C ASP A 11 -0.35 5.52 -12.70
N GLU A 12 0.06 6.78 -12.52
CA GLU A 12 0.94 7.16 -11.40
C GLU A 12 0.20 7.56 -10.10
N LYS A 13 -1.13 7.58 -10.07
CA LYS A 13 -1.90 8.06 -8.89
C LYS A 13 -3.15 7.25 -8.54
N SER A 14 -3.26 6.02 -9.01
CA SER A 14 -4.44 5.18 -8.74
C SER A 14 -4.32 4.54 -7.35
N SER A 15 -4.74 5.28 -6.31
CA SER A 15 -4.93 4.71 -4.97
C SER A 15 -6.13 3.76 -4.99
N HIS A 16 -5.87 2.45 -4.86
CA HIS A 16 -6.92 1.44 -4.77
C HIS A 16 -7.47 1.38 -3.34
N ARG A 17 -8.77 1.68 -3.17
CA ARG A 17 -9.44 1.62 -1.86
C ARG A 17 -9.95 0.20 -1.61
N LEU A 18 -9.52 -0.38 -0.49
CA LEU A 18 -10.01 -1.64 0.03
C LEU A 18 -10.77 -1.39 1.34
N SER A 19 -11.87 -2.12 1.57
CA SER A 19 -12.67 -2.05 2.79
C SER A 19 -12.70 -3.43 3.45
N VAL A 20 -12.19 -3.53 4.66
CA VAL A 20 -12.16 -4.76 5.46
C VAL A 20 -12.60 -4.46 6.88
N SER A 21 -13.24 -5.43 7.52
CA SER A 21 -13.62 -5.36 8.93
C SER A 21 -12.51 -5.95 9.78
N LEU A 22 -12.11 -5.23 10.82
CA LEU A 22 -11.17 -5.70 11.83
C LEU A 22 -11.95 -6.20 13.04
N THR A 23 -11.39 -7.17 13.76
CA THR A 23 -11.87 -7.45 15.11
C THR A 23 -11.59 -6.27 16.03
N ALA A 24 -12.32 -6.17 17.14
CA ALA A 24 -12.12 -5.10 18.11
C ALA A 24 -10.68 -5.10 18.68
N GLU A 25 -10.11 -6.28 18.89
CA GLU A 25 -8.73 -6.47 19.36
C GLU A 25 -7.71 -5.98 18.32
N GLN A 26 -7.84 -6.41 17.06
CA GLN A 26 -6.97 -5.96 15.97
C GLN A 26 -6.99 -4.43 15.82
N HIS A 27 -8.17 -3.82 15.87
CA HIS A 27 -8.28 -2.36 15.79
C HIS A 27 -7.60 -1.67 16.98
N ARG A 28 -7.78 -2.19 18.21
CA ARG A 28 -7.15 -1.65 19.42
C ARG A 28 -5.63 -1.71 19.35
N GLU A 29 -5.08 -2.84 18.93
CA GLU A 29 -3.63 -3.02 18.81
C GLU A 29 -3.03 -2.10 17.76
N LEU A 30 -3.65 -2.03 16.58
CA LEU A 30 -3.21 -1.12 15.50
C LEU A 30 -3.29 0.35 15.94
N ALA A 31 -4.31 0.74 16.69
CA ALA A 31 -4.45 2.09 17.23
C ALA A 31 -3.33 2.42 18.24
N GLU A 32 -2.95 1.47 19.10
CA GLU A 32 -1.83 1.66 20.03
C GLU A 32 -0.48 1.78 19.31
N ILE A 33 -0.25 0.98 18.28
CA ILE A 33 0.95 1.09 17.43
C ILE A 33 1.00 2.45 16.74
N ALA A 34 -0.12 2.87 16.14
CA ALA A 34 -0.24 4.16 15.47
C ALA A 34 0.06 5.32 16.43
N ARG A 35 -0.52 5.29 17.64
CA ARG A 35 -0.30 6.30 18.69
C ARG A 35 1.17 6.37 19.11
N LYS A 36 1.80 5.22 19.39
CA LYS A 36 3.21 5.15 19.82
C LYS A 36 4.16 5.73 18.76
N ASN A 37 3.87 5.47 17.48
CA ASN A 37 4.70 5.90 16.35
C ASN A 37 4.30 7.27 15.76
N ARG A 38 3.26 7.93 16.29
CA ARG A 38 2.71 9.21 15.80
C ARG A 38 2.31 9.17 14.31
N VAL A 39 1.72 8.06 13.89
CA VAL A 39 1.23 7.82 12.53
C VAL A 39 -0.26 7.45 12.57
N SER A 40 -0.91 7.36 11.41
CA SER A 40 -2.30 6.91 11.32
C SER A 40 -2.39 5.38 11.26
N VAL A 41 -3.54 4.81 11.66
CA VAL A 41 -3.82 3.37 11.51
C VAL A 41 -3.70 2.94 10.05
N ALA A 42 -4.16 3.77 9.10
CA ALA A 42 -4.01 3.50 7.68
C ALA A 42 -2.54 3.41 7.24
N TRP A 43 -1.63 4.20 7.85
CA TRP A 43 -0.20 4.07 7.60
C TRP A 43 0.34 2.75 8.13
N VAL A 44 -0.05 2.34 9.34
CA VAL A 44 0.37 1.05 9.94
C VAL A 44 -0.07 -0.12 9.05
N VAL A 45 -1.30 -0.09 8.55
CA VAL A 45 -1.82 -1.14 7.65
C VAL A 45 -1.02 -1.19 6.35
N ARG A 46 -0.68 -0.04 5.75
CA ARG A 46 0.16 -0.01 4.53
C ARG A 46 1.56 -0.57 4.77
N GLU A 47 2.19 -0.20 5.88
CA GLU A 47 3.52 -0.70 6.27
C GLU A 47 3.50 -2.22 6.52
N ALA A 48 2.46 -2.74 7.17
CA ALA A 48 2.31 -4.18 7.39
C ALA A 48 2.14 -4.95 6.07
N ILE A 49 1.39 -4.41 5.11
CA ILE A 49 1.24 -4.99 3.77
C ILE A 49 2.57 -4.97 3.02
N ASP A 50 3.31 -3.86 3.06
CA ASP A 50 4.62 -3.75 2.40
C ASP A 50 5.62 -4.79 2.94
N ARG A 51 5.67 -4.99 4.26
CA ARG A 51 6.49 -6.03 4.88
C ARG A 51 6.05 -7.43 4.47
N LEU A 52 4.75 -7.72 4.52
CA LEU A 52 4.21 -9.01 4.09
C LEU A 52 4.60 -9.33 2.64
N LEU A 53 4.44 -8.38 1.72
CA LEU A 53 4.79 -8.57 0.32
C LEU A 53 6.30 -8.76 0.11
N LYS A 54 7.14 -8.04 0.86
CA LYS A 54 8.59 -8.22 0.82
C LYS A 54 9.03 -9.58 1.35
N ASP A 55 8.40 -10.06 2.41
CA ASP A 55 8.71 -11.36 3.02
C ASP A 55 8.24 -12.54 2.14
N GLU A 56 7.06 -12.40 1.51
CA GLU A 56 6.48 -13.39 0.58
C GLU A 56 7.09 -13.34 -0.83
N MET A 57 7.88 -12.30 -1.15
CA MET A 57 8.70 -12.25 -2.36
C MET A 57 10.12 -12.75 -2.03
N PRO A 58 10.42 -14.06 -2.15
CA PRO A 58 11.79 -14.52 -2.11
C PRO A 58 12.55 -13.79 -3.22
N LEU A 59 13.53 -12.98 -2.81
CA LEU A 59 14.38 -12.12 -3.63
C LEU A 59 14.55 -12.63 -5.07
N LEU A 60 13.80 -12.08 -6.02
CA LEU A 60 14.24 -12.05 -7.41
C LEU A 60 15.31 -10.96 -7.55
N HIS A 61 16.50 -11.20 -6.98
CA HIS A 61 17.68 -10.45 -7.36
C HIS A 61 18.44 -11.24 -8.43
N VAL A 62 18.24 -10.89 -9.70
CA VAL A 62 19.25 -10.72 -10.77
C VAL A 62 18.57 -10.68 -12.15
N GLY A 63 18.71 -9.55 -12.84
CA GLY A 63 18.79 -9.50 -14.30
C GLY A 63 17.92 -8.46 -15.02
N LYS A 64 18.61 -7.58 -15.77
CA LYS A 64 18.18 -6.74 -16.92
C LYS A 64 17.50 -5.39 -16.63
N GLU A 65 17.97 -4.22 -17.12
CA GLU A 65 19.11 -3.78 -17.96
C GLU A 65 19.58 -2.40 -17.51
#